data_AF-A0AAP0FU52-F1
#
_entry.id   AF-A0AAP0FU52-F1
#
_cell.length_a   1.000
_cell.length_b   1.000
_cell.length_c   1.000
_cell.angle_alpha   90.00
_cell.angle_beta   90.00
_cell.angle_gamma   90.00
#
_symmetry.space_group_name_H-M   'P 1'
#
loop_
_entity.id
_entity.type
_entity.pdbx_description
1 polymer ?
#
loop_
_entity_poly.entity_id
_entity_poly.type
_entity_poly.pdbx_seq_one_letter_code
_entity_poly.pdbx_strand_id
1 'polypeptide(L)'
;MPLSRPWASAGQTASLVEQGSTAPISCVELWKVGHKRKTGEYISTDAAELASKIDELSSQESQSVETVSQGRDDILASVLGQEHPDRVRVGGKFSAITSFFKNDRRSQRTSVARIEDVEAIVQERLSHQ
;
A
#
# COMPACT_ATOMS: atom_id res chain seq x y z
N MET A 1 -27.48 5.33 -10.60
CA MET A 1 -26.34 4.71 -11.32
C MET A 1 -25.24 4.40 -10.31
N PRO A 2 -24.96 3.14 -9.98
CA PRO A 2 -23.86 2.82 -9.09
C PRO A 2 -22.54 2.80 -9.87
N LEU A 3 -21.60 3.64 -9.46
CA LEU A 3 -20.20 3.59 -9.90
C LEU A 3 -19.56 2.32 -9.32
N SER A 4 -19.42 1.28 -10.15
CA SER A 4 -18.61 0.10 -9.85
C SER A 4 -17.19 0.53 -9.51
N ARG A 5 -16.77 0.28 -8.27
CA ARG A 5 -15.40 0.50 -7.78
C ARG A 5 -14.56 -0.74 -8.12
N PRO A 6 -13.59 -0.68 -9.05
CA PRO A 6 -12.91 -1.88 -9.59
C PRO A 6 -11.79 -2.45 -8.70
N TRP A 7 -11.62 -1.99 -7.46
CA TRP A 7 -10.52 -2.45 -6.59
C TRP A 7 -10.83 -3.74 -5.81
N ALA A 8 -12.08 -4.23 -5.85
CA ALA A 8 -12.47 -5.51 -5.26
C ALA A 8 -12.13 -6.67 -6.21
N SER A 9 -10.84 -7.02 -6.30
CA SER A 9 -10.41 -8.34 -6.75
C SER A 9 -9.00 -8.56 -6.21
N ALA A 10 -8.98 -8.92 -4.93
CA ALA A 10 -7.85 -9.32 -4.09
C ALA A 10 -7.35 -10.72 -4.46
N GLY A 11 -7.08 -10.96 -5.75
CA GLY A 11 -6.64 -12.27 -6.24
C GLY A 11 -5.13 -12.41 -6.44
N GLN A 12 -4.37 -11.31 -6.49
CA GLN A 12 -2.93 -11.34 -6.82
C GLN A 12 -2.02 -10.83 -5.70
N THR A 13 -2.53 -10.07 -4.72
CA THR A 13 -1.77 -9.71 -3.51
C THR A 13 -1.51 -10.92 -2.62
N ALA A 14 -2.28 -12.01 -2.78
CA ALA A 14 -2.08 -13.26 -2.06
C ALA A 14 -0.94 -14.10 -2.68
N SER A 15 -0.72 -14.06 -3.99
CA SER A 15 0.31 -14.91 -4.63
C SER A 15 1.75 -14.44 -4.42
N LEU A 16 2.00 -13.15 -4.13
CA LEU A 16 3.35 -12.70 -3.72
C LEU A 16 3.60 -12.91 -2.22
N VAL A 17 2.54 -13.15 -1.43
CA VAL A 17 2.61 -13.44 0.01
C VAL A 17 2.88 -14.94 0.28
N GLU A 18 2.72 -15.80 -0.72
CA GLU A 18 2.94 -17.26 -0.69
C GLU A 18 4.40 -17.66 -1.02
N GLN A 19 5.37 -16.84 -0.62
CA GLN A 19 6.73 -17.30 -0.38
C GLN A 19 7.09 -16.82 1.02
N GLY A 20 7.22 -17.76 1.96
CA GLY A 20 7.43 -17.54 3.39
C GLY A 20 8.75 -16.85 3.74
N SER A 21 8.93 -15.62 3.25
CA SER A 21 9.99 -14.71 3.66
C SER A 21 9.43 -13.78 4.71
N THR A 22 9.85 -13.98 5.96
CA THR A 22 9.60 -13.06 7.09
C THR A 22 10.45 -11.79 6.99
N ALA A 23 11.17 -11.58 5.89
CA ALA A 23 11.97 -10.38 5.69
C ALA A 23 11.05 -9.19 5.39
N PRO A 24 11.31 -8.01 5.99
CA PRO A 24 10.54 -6.82 5.68
C PRO A 24 10.68 -6.49 4.19
N ILE A 25 9.55 -6.39 3.50
CA ILE A 25 9.52 -5.99 2.08
C ILE A 25 10.00 -4.53 1.99
N SER A 26 10.94 -4.26 1.08
CA SER A 26 11.43 -2.91 0.83
C SER A 26 10.29 -1.98 0.39
N CYS A 27 10.28 -0.76 0.93
CA CYS A 27 9.32 0.29 0.54
C CYS A 27 9.38 0.58 -0.97
N VAL A 28 10.56 0.48 -1.57
CA VAL A 28 10.78 0.62 -3.03
C VAL A 28 9.99 -0.42 -3.82
N GLU A 29 10.06 -1.68 -3.39
CA GLU A 29 9.37 -2.79 -4.06
C GLU A 29 7.85 -2.65 -3.92
N LEU A 30 7.37 -2.23 -2.74
CA LEU A 30 5.95 -1.91 -2.54
C LEU A 30 5.47 -0.79 -3.48
N TRP A 31 6.28 0.25 -3.68
CA TRP A 31 5.95 1.34 -4.59
C TRP A 31 5.83 0.84 -6.04
N LYS A 32 6.78 0.03 -6.52
CA LYS A 32 6.76 -0.54 -7.88
C LYS A 32 5.53 -1.43 -8.10
N VAL A 33 5.19 -2.28 -7.12
CA VAL A 33 4.01 -3.14 -7.20
C VAL A 33 2.72 -2.31 -7.20
N GLY A 34 2.63 -1.30 -6.33
CA GLY A 34 1.45 -0.42 -6.26
C GLY A 34 1.21 0.41 -7.52
N HIS A 35 2.26 0.66 -8.31
CA HIS A 35 2.19 1.43 -9.56
C HIS A 35 2.10 0.56 -10.82
N LYS A 36 1.92 -0.75 -10.67
CA LYS A 36 1.65 -1.69 -11.77
C LYS A 36 0.18 -2.10 -11.81
N ARG A 37 -0.31 -2.34 -13.03
CA ARG A 37 -1.59 -2.99 -13.30
C ARG A 37 -1.46 -4.48 -13.04
N LYS A 38 -2.60 -5.17 -12.97
CA LYS A 38 -2.65 -6.66 -12.91
C LYS A 38 -1.99 -7.33 -14.12
N THR A 39 -1.85 -6.62 -15.23
CA THR A 39 -1.15 -7.06 -16.44
C THR A 39 0.37 -7.00 -16.29
N GLY A 40 0.90 -6.40 -15.23
CA GLY A 40 2.33 -6.19 -14.99
C GLY A 40 2.89 -4.88 -15.57
N GLU A 41 2.12 -4.18 -16.41
CA GLU A 41 2.47 -2.87 -16.98
C GLU A 41 2.31 -1.75 -15.95
N TYR A 42 3.15 -0.71 -16.02
CA TYR A 42 2.98 0.49 -15.20
C TYR A 42 1.67 1.22 -15.52
N ILE A 43 1.09 1.88 -14.51
CA ILE A 43 -0.20 2.56 -14.65
C ILE A 43 -0.10 3.80 -15.57
N SER A 44 1.06 4.45 -15.61
CA SER A 44 1.38 5.62 -16.44
C SER A 44 2.83 5.60 -16.93
N THR A 45 3.11 6.39 -17.97
CA THR A 45 4.47 6.66 -18.48
C THR A 45 5.37 7.24 -17.39
N ASP A 46 4.85 8.22 -16.65
CA ASP A 46 5.57 8.86 -15.54
C ASP A 46 5.97 7.85 -14.47
N ALA A 47 5.09 6.89 -14.16
CA ALA A 47 5.39 5.83 -13.19
C ALA A 47 6.49 4.89 -13.70
N ALA A 48 6.54 4.63 -15.01
CA ALA A 48 7.62 3.84 -15.62
C ALA A 48 8.95 4.59 -15.59
N GLU A 49 8.96 5.90 -15.88
CA GLU A 49 10.17 6.74 -15.80
C GLU A 49 10.71 6.80 -14.36
N LEU A 50 9.84 7.01 -13.38
CA LEU A 50 10.21 7.00 -11.97
C LEU A 50 10.74 5.64 -11.54
N ALA A 51 10.16 4.53 -12.02
CA ALA A 51 10.67 3.20 -11.74
C ALA A 51 12.09 2.98 -12.30
N SER A 52 12.35 3.43 -13.54
CA SER A 52 13.70 3.37 -14.13
C SER A 52 14.71 4.13 -13.28
N LYS A 53 14.35 5.34 -12.83
CA LYS A 53 15.22 6.16 -11.98
C LYS A 53 15.48 5.52 -10.61
N ILE A 54 14.49 4.83 -10.05
CA ILE A 54 14.66 4.06 -8.80
C ILE A 54 15.65 2.90 -9.01
N ASP A 55 15.56 2.17 -10.12
CA ASP A 55 16.47 1.05 -10.43
C ASP A 55 17.92 1.52 -10.66
N GLU A 56 18.10 2.66 -11.32
CA GLU A 56 19.40 3.31 -11.48
C GLU A 56 20.01 3.67 -10.11
N LEU A 57 19.25 4.35 -9.26
CA LEU A 57 19.72 4.75 -7.93
C LEU A 57 19.96 3.56 -7.00
N SER A 58 19.10 2.53 -7.06
CA SER A 58 19.28 1.31 -6.26
C SER A 58 20.52 0.54 -6.69
N SER A 59 20.84 0.54 -8.00
CA SER A 59 22.07 -0.05 -8.52
C SER A 59 23.30 0.73 -8.02
N GLN A 60 23.23 2.06 -8.02
CA GLN A 60 24.30 2.91 -7.48
C GLN A 60 24.50 2.71 -5.97
N GLU A 61 23.42 2.64 -5.18
CA GLU A 61 23.48 2.42 -3.73
C GLU A 61 24.12 1.05 -3.40
N SER A 62 23.83 0.02 -4.20
CA SER A 62 24.46 -1.31 -4.05
C SER A 62 25.96 -1.32 -4.34
N GLN A 63 26.44 -0.40 -5.19
CA GLN A 63 27.86 -0.24 -5.51
C GLN A 63 28.60 0.63 -4.48
N SER A 64 27.91 1.57 -3.84
CA SER A 64 28.41 2.36 -2.71
C SER A 64 28.12 1.64 -1.40
N VAL A 65 29.02 0.75 -0.99
CA VAL A 65 28.97 -0.17 0.17
C VAL A 65 28.49 0.41 1.53
N GLU A 66 28.24 1.71 1.68
CA GLU A 66 28.08 2.31 3.02
C GLU A 66 27.09 3.47 3.16
N THR A 67 26.26 3.78 2.17
CA THR A 67 25.20 4.78 2.36
C THR A 67 23.86 4.09 2.46
N VAL A 68 23.65 3.39 3.59
CA VAL A 68 22.29 3.20 4.10
C VAL A 68 21.71 4.60 4.18
N SER A 69 20.75 4.92 3.31
CA SER A 69 20.04 6.18 3.29
C SER A 69 19.47 6.47 4.68
N GLN A 70 20.24 7.14 5.55
CA GLN A 70 19.88 7.33 6.96
C GLN A 70 18.87 8.47 7.06
N GLY A 71 17.59 8.13 7.10
CA GLY A 71 16.52 9.08 7.42
C GLY A 71 15.72 9.57 6.22
N ARG A 72 15.64 10.88 6.02
CA ARG A 72 14.76 11.53 5.01
C ARG A 72 15.29 11.49 3.58
N ASP A 73 16.53 11.04 3.39
CA ASP A 73 17.21 11.02 2.10
C ASP A 73 17.15 9.61 1.48
N ASP A 74 15.97 8.97 1.52
CA ASP A 74 15.77 7.66 0.89
C ASP A 74 15.61 7.78 -0.64
N ILE A 75 15.87 6.68 -1.35
CA ILE A 75 15.79 6.62 -2.83
C ILE A 75 14.43 7.14 -3.33
N LEU A 76 13.35 6.84 -2.59
CA LEU A 76 12.02 7.30 -2.93
C LEU A 76 11.85 8.81 -2.78
N ALA A 77 12.38 9.44 -1.73
CA ALA A 77 12.37 10.90 -1.60
C ALA A 77 13.20 11.59 -2.68
N SER A 78 14.33 10.99 -3.10
CA SER A 78 15.16 11.51 -4.20
C SER A 78 14.41 11.49 -5.55
N VAL A 79 13.64 10.42 -5.81
CA VAL A 79 12.92 10.26 -7.08
C VAL A 79 11.59 11.02 -7.10
N LEU A 80 10.81 10.95 -6.02
CA LEU A 80 9.48 11.57 -5.92
C LEU A 80 9.52 13.02 -5.44
N GLY A 81 10.70 13.50 -5.01
CA GLY A 81 10.91 14.81 -4.41
C GLY A 81 10.57 14.87 -2.92
N GLN A 82 10.91 16.00 -2.30
CA GLN A 82 10.58 16.29 -0.90
C GLN A 82 9.06 16.21 -0.64
N GLU A 83 8.69 15.60 0.47
CA GLU A 83 7.30 15.55 0.92
C GLU A 83 6.84 16.93 1.41
N HIS A 84 5.60 17.30 1.07
CA HIS A 84 5.02 18.57 1.52
C HIS A 84 4.47 18.41 2.95
N PRO A 85 4.83 19.29 3.91
CA PRO A 85 4.51 19.10 5.33
C PRO A 85 3.02 18.97 5.63
N ASP A 86 2.16 19.61 4.84
CA ASP A 86 0.70 19.57 5.06
C ASP A 86 -0.04 18.42 4.35
N ARG A 87 0.63 17.58 3.56
CA ARG A 87 -0.04 16.64 2.62
C ARG A 87 0.55 15.24 2.69
N VAL A 88 -0.32 14.25 2.81
CA VAL A 88 0.07 12.84 2.79
C VAL A 88 0.13 12.34 1.35
N ARG A 89 1.31 11.91 0.91
CA ARG A 89 1.55 11.43 -0.46
C ARG A 89 0.73 10.17 -0.81
N VAL A 90 0.50 9.28 0.15
CA VAL A 90 -0.22 8.01 -0.04
C VAL A 90 -1.75 8.20 -0.18
N GLY A 91 -2.29 9.34 0.26
CA GLY A 91 -3.74 9.53 0.37
C GLY A 91 -4.48 9.98 -0.88
N GLY A 92 -3.82 10.06 -2.04
CA GLY A 92 -4.43 10.67 -3.23
C GLY A 92 -4.71 12.17 -3.04
N LYS A 93 -5.66 12.71 -3.82
CA LYS A 93 -5.93 14.16 -4.01
C LYS A 93 -5.81 15.00 -2.72
N PHE A 94 -4.61 15.51 -2.49
CA PHE A 94 -4.24 16.48 -1.46
C PHE A 94 -4.76 16.18 -0.05
N SER A 95 -4.73 14.91 0.35
CA SER A 95 -5.17 14.50 1.68
C SER A 95 -4.29 15.15 2.76
N ALA A 96 -4.87 16.05 3.55
CA ALA A 96 -4.18 16.66 4.68
C ALA A 96 -3.89 15.61 5.76
N ILE A 97 -2.76 15.73 6.46
CA ILE A 97 -2.38 14.86 7.58
C ILE A 97 -3.53 14.73 8.58
N THR A 98 -4.16 15.86 8.90
CA THR A 98 -5.27 15.93 9.84
C THR A 98 -6.47 15.11 9.42
N SER A 99 -6.71 14.90 8.12
CA SER A 99 -7.82 14.08 7.60
C SER A 99 -7.42 12.62 7.41
N PHE A 100 -6.16 12.37 7.02
CA PHE A 100 -5.69 11.05 6.66
C PHE A 100 -5.53 10.13 7.88
N PHE A 101 -5.00 10.66 8.99
CA PHE A 101 -4.78 9.90 10.23
C PHE A 101 -5.93 10.02 11.24
N LYS A 102 -7.12 10.51 10.84
CA LYS A 102 -8.27 10.51 11.75
C LYS A 102 -8.67 9.07 12.05
N ASN A 103 -8.70 8.71 13.33
CA ASN A 103 -9.36 7.49 13.78
C ASN A 103 -10.86 7.63 13.52
N ASP A 104 -11.34 7.15 12.36
CA ASP A 104 -12.74 7.24 12.01
C ASP A 104 -13.54 6.24 12.86
N ARG A 105 -14.04 6.71 14.01
CA ARG A 105 -14.92 5.95 14.91
C ARG A 105 -16.13 5.35 14.19
N ARG A 106 -16.48 5.86 13.00
CA ARG A 106 -17.53 5.30 12.14
C ARG A 106 -17.14 3.94 11.55
N SER A 107 -15.87 3.73 11.20
CA SER A 107 -15.36 2.44 10.69
C SER A 107 -15.38 1.36 11.76
N GLN A 108 -15.13 1.73 13.04
CA GLN A 108 -15.21 0.78 14.15
C GLN A 108 -16.63 0.30 14.41
N ARG A 109 -17.65 1.19 14.35
CA ARG A 109 -19.06 0.79 14.52
C ARG A 109 -19.53 -0.22 13.48
N THR A 110 -19.08 -0.09 12.23
CA THR A 110 -19.44 -1.06 11.17
C THR A 110 -18.73 -2.40 11.32
N SER A 111 -17.54 -2.43 11.93
CA SER A 111 -16.84 -3.69 12.20
C SER A 111 -17.46 -4.43 13.39
N VAL A 112 -17.84 -3.73 14.45
CA VAL A 112 -18.50 -4.33 15.63
C VAL A 112 -19.85 -4.95 15.26
N ALA A 113 -20.69 -4.23 14.51
CA ALA A 113 -21.99 -4.77 14.06
C ALA A 113 -21.83 -6.03 13.18
N ARG A 114 -20.79 -6.09 12.33
CA ARG A 114 -20.50 -7.28 11.52
C ARG A 114 -20.00 -8.47 12.35
N ILE A 115 -19.31 -8.22 13.46
CA ILE A 115 -18.84 -9.27 14.36
C ILE A 115 -20.03 -9.88 15.09
N GLU A 116 -20.95 -9.04 15.59
CA GLU A 116 -22.18 -9.48 16.25
C GLU A 116 -23.04 -10.36 15.32
N ASP A 117 -23.17 -9.97 14.04
CA ASP A 117 -23.89 -10.78 13.04
C ASP A 117 -23.22 -12.15 12.80
N VAL A 118 -21.87 -12.20 12.76
CA VAL A 118 -21.13 -13.46 12.59
C VAL A 118 -21.25 -14.35 13.83
N GLU A 119 -21.20 -13.78 15.03
CA GLU A 119 -21.39 -14.52 16.28
C GLU A 119 -22.79 -15.13 16.36
N ALA A 120 -23.82 -14.40 15.95
CA ALA A 120 -25.19 -14.91 15.89
C ALA A 120 -25.31 -16.13 14.95
N ILE A 121 -24.69 -16.05 13.77
CA ILE A 121 -24.68 -17.16 12.79
C ILE A 121 -23.93 -18.39 13.32
N VAL A 122 -22.82 -18.18 14.05
CA VAL A 122 -22.04 -19.27 14.66
C VAL A 122 -22.84 -19.95 15.78
N GLN A 123 -23.51 -19.17 16.63
CA GLN A 123 -24.36 -19.68 17.72
C GLN A 123 -25.55 -20.47 17.18
N GLU A 124 -26.19 -20.00 16.10
CA GLU A 124 -27.28 -20.72 15.45
C GLU A 124 -26.82 -22.11 14.94
N ARG A 125 -25.63 -22.20 14.31
CA ARG A 125 -25.09 -23.48 13.83
C ARG A 125 -24.71 -24.45 14.94
N LEU A 126 -24.25 -23.93 16.08
CA LEU A 126 -23.92 -24.73 17.27
C LEU A 126 -25.17 -25.27 17.97
N SER A 127 -26.31 -24.56 17.89
CA SER A 127 -27.57 -24.99 18.50
C SER A 127 -28.31 -26.10 17.72
N HIS A 128 -27.90 -26.40 16.48
CA HIS A 128 -28.54 -27.40 15.61
C HIS A 128 -27.76 -28.72 15.51
N GLN A 129 -26.73 -28.89 16.35
CA GLN A 129 -25.96 -30.13 16.50
C GLN A 129 -26.31 -30.81 17.84
#